data_AF-R9PIQ3-F1
#
_entry.id   AF-R9PIQ3-F1
#
_cell.length_a   1.000
_cell.length_b   1.000
_cell.length_c   1.000
_cell.angle_alpha   90.00
_cell.angle_beta   90.00
_cell.angle_gamma   90.00
#
_symmetry.space_group_name_H-M   'P 1'
#
loop_
_entity.id
_entity.type
_entity.pdbx_description
1 polymer ?
#
loop_
_entity_poly.entity_id
_entity_poly.type
_entity_poly.pdbx_seq_one_letter_code
_entity_poly.pdbx_strand_id
1 'polypeptide(L)'
;MSSSSDPQWRFHDPTSSSSHTISPSTSSSCTVSITSGARTDWWTTAPGSQPESSAHRTTGPVVYQSVSLPDSASFRLSGILSQPGTERFQQTTLFIQRQHAGTSGIQGQLWLKAGVENEGGRQYVGVVATNPYSDWNVSPLANGGAGGKRVKIEIEKTGPDVHVYYTVVAGDGKEEDAERFLLREKKGLAVPVDGEEHEEWWIGAMVCGPLSEATQGTVDEWTFDILPEGHQH
;
A
#
# COMPACT_ATOMS: atom_id res chain seq x y z
N MET A 1 25.13 -19.06 -12.70
CA MET A 1 23.72 -19.52 -12.76
C MET A 1 23.10 -19.20 -11.41
N SER A 2 22.53 -18.00 -11.27
CA SER A 2 21.84 -17.60 -10.04
C SER A 2 20.47 -18.25 -10.05
N SER A 3 20.17 -19.11 -9.10
CA SER A 3 18.83 -19.63 -8.90
C SER A 3 17.94 -18.46 -8.45
N SER A 4 17.10 -17.92 -9.32
CA SER A 4 16.03 -17.03 -8.88
C SER A 4 15.08 -17.87 -8.03
N SER A 5 15.22 -17.80 -6.71
CA SER A 5 14.18 -18.28 -5.82
C SER A 5 12.92 -17.49 -6.14
N ASP A 6 11.82 -18.17 -6.43
CA ASP A 6 10.52 -17.52 -6.60
C ASP A 6 10.28 -16.58 -5.41
N PRO A 7 9.77 -15.36 -5.64
CA PRO A 7 9.60 -14.39 -4.58
C PRO A 7 8.64 -14.94 -3.53
N GLN A 8 9.18 -15.18 -2.33
CA GLN A 8 8.44 -15.81 -1.24
C GLN A 8 7.56 -14.79 -0.53
N TRP A 9 6.26 -15.02 -0.54
CA TRP A 9 5.29 -14.25 0.22
C TRP A 9 5.51 -14.40 1.73
N ARG A 10 5.40 -13.28 2.44
CA ARG A 10 5.49 -13.14 3.90
C ARG A 10 4.25 -12.45 4.43
N PHE A 11 3.99 -12.64 5.72
CA PHE A 11 2.84 -12.05 6.39
C PHE A 11 3.28 -11.39 7.70
N HIS A 12 3.16 -10.06 7.77
CA HIS A 12 3.29 -9.30 9.01
C HIS A 12 1.90 -9.23 9.65
N ASP A 13 1.72 -9.86 10.80
CA ASP A 13 0.49 -9.81 11.59
C ASP A 13 0.84 -9.84 13.09
N PRO A 14 1.22 -8.70 13.67
CA PRO A 14 1.73 -8.64 15.04
C PRO A 14 0.67 -8.99 16.09
N THR A 15 -0.62 -8.94 15.73
CA THR A 15 -1.72 -9.36 16.61
C THR A 15 -2.06 -10.84 16.48
N SER A 16 -1.51 -11.54 15.47
CA SER A 16 -1.78 -12.96 15.19
C SER A 16 -3.28 -13.30 15.13
N SER A 17 -4.08 -12.35 14.66
CA SER A 17 -5.54 -12.42 14.59
C SER A 17 -6.09 -12.20 13.19
N SER A 18 -5.20 -12.04 12.20
CA SER A 18 -5.53 -11.81 10.82
C SER A 18 -5.27 -13.06 9.98
N SER A 19 -5.83 -13.12 8.78
CA SER A 19 -5.59 -14.20 7.83
C SER A 19 -5.49 -13.68 6.40
N HIS A 20 -4.89 -14.47 5.51
CA HIS A 20 -4.75 -14.10 4.11
C HIS A 20 -4.80 -15.31 3.19
N THR A 21 -5.08 -15.04 1.91
CA THR A 21 -4.90 -15.97 0.80
C THR A 21 -4.27 -15.26 -0.40
N ILE A 22 -3.53 -16.01 -1.21
CA ILE A 22 -2.95 -15.52 -2.46
C ILE A 22 -3.31 -16.53 -3.56
N SER A 23 -3.88 -16.06 -4.67
CA SER A 23 -4.35 -16.92 -5.75
C SER A 23 -4.22 -16.27 -7.13
N PRO A 24 -3.56 -16.93 -8.11
CA PRO A 24 -2.63 -18.05 -7.94
C PRO A 24 -1.33 -17.58 -7.27
N SER A 25 -0.68 -18.44 -6.48
CA SER A 25 0.49 -18.07 -5.68
C SER A 25 1.80 -17.91 -6.47
N THR A 26 1.86 -18.40 -7.71
CA THR A 26 3.09 -18.49 -8.53
C THR A 26 2.97 -17.76 -9.88
N SER A 27 1.99 -16.87 -10.03
CA SER A 27 1.81 -16.06 -11.24
C SER A 27 2.45 -14.69 -11.07
N SER A 28 2.83 -14.06 -12.19
CA SER A 28 3.24 -12.65 -12.21
C SER A 28 2.11 -11.70 -11.82
N SER A 29 0.86 -12.14 -11.98
CA SER A 29 -0.34 -11.44 -11.53
C SER A 29 -1.18 -12.35 -10.63
N CYS A 30 -1.52 -11.87 -9.43
CA CYS A 30 -2.28 -12.65 -8.44
C CYS A 30 -3.35 -11.81 -7.74
N THR A 31 -4.27 -12.48 -7.06
CA THR A 31 -5.20 -11.88 -6.12
C THR A 31 -4.70 -12.11 -4.69
N VAL A 32 -4.58 -11.03 -3.92
CA VAL A 32 -4.31 -11.06 -2.48
C VAL A 32 -5.59 -10.72 -1.73
N SER A 33 -6.07 -11.62 -0.88
CA SER A 33 -7.21 -11.38 0.02
C SER A 33 -6.73 -11.38 1.46
N ILE A 34 -7.13 -10.37 2.24
CA ILE A 34 -6.76 -10.25 3.66
C ILE A 34 -8.03 -10.06 4.48
N THR A 35 -8.13 -10.80 5.57
CA THR A 35 -9.08 -10.52 6.66
C THR A 35 -8.28 -10.05 7.86
N SER A 36 -8.35 -8.75 8.17
CA SER A 36 -7.69 -8.18 9.33
C SER A 36 -8.43 -8.54 10.62
N GLY A 37 -7.66 -8.74 11.68
CA GLY A 37 -8.20 -8.78 13.04
C GLY A 37 -8.72 -7.41 13.52
N ALA A 38 -9.17 -7.39 14.77
CA ALA A 38 -9.76 -6.22 15.39
C ALA A 38 -8.77 -5.05 15.55
N ARG A 39 -9.24 -3.82 15.30
CA ARG A 39 -8.58 -2.54 15.65
C ARG A 39 -7.15 -2.45 15.10
N THR A 40 -7.01 -2.78 13.83
CA THR A 40 -5.75 -2.80 13.10
C THR A 40 -5.53 -1.48 12.36
N ASP A 41 -4.29 -0.94 12.38
CA ASP A 41 -3.96 0.32 11.71
C ASP A 41 -2.47 0.47 11.40
N TRP A 42 -2.15 1.35 10.45
CA TRP A 42 -0.82 1.89 10.16
C TRP A 42 -0.88 3.41 10.18
N TRP A 43 -0.29 4.03 11.20
CA TRP A 43 -0.33 5.48 11.39
C TRP A 43 0.76 5.94 12.35
N THR A 44 1.37 7.10 12.10
CA THR A 44 2.25 7.77 13.07
C THR A 44 1.98 9.26 13.11
N THR A 45 1.59 9.75 14.28
CA THR A 45 1.31 11.17 14.47
C THR A 45 2.52 11.95 14.96
N ALA A 46 2.73 13.15 14.40
CA ALA A 46 3.73 14.09 14.87
C ALA A 46 3.37 14.67 16.25
N PRO A 47 4.37 14.88 17.14
CA PRO A 47 4.21 15.60 18.39
C PRO A 47 3.39 16.89 18.24
N GLY A 48 2.32 17.01 19.04
CA GLY A 48 1.48 18.21 19.08
C GLY A 48 0.31 18.25 18.09
N SER A 49 0.15 17.24 17.23
CA SER A 49 -1.03 17.14 16.36
C SER A 49 -2.30 16.82 17.16
N GLN A 50 -3.46 17.05 16.54
CA GLN A 50 -4.78 16.76 17.10
C GLN A 50 -5.55 15.81 16.16
N PRO A 51 -6.42 14.93 16.69
CA PRO A 51 -6.78 14.78 18.11
C PRO A 51 -5.77 13.97 18.95
N GLU A 52 -4.83 13.26 18.31
CA GLU A 52 -3.84 12.42 18.99
C GLU A 52 -2.44 12.99 18.78
N SER A 53 -1.72 13.31 19.86
CA SER A 53 -0.45 14.04 19.76
C SER A 53 0.80 13.16 19.61
N SER A 54 0.67 11.83 19.65
CA SER A 54 1.83 10.91 19.57
C SER A 54 1.45 9.45 19.26
N ALA A 55 0.43 9.24 18.43
CA ALA A 55 0.03 7.87 18.06
C ALA A 55 1.13 7.20 17.23
N HIS A 56 1.37 5.91 17.48
CA HIS A 56 2.20 5.06 16.62
C HIS A 56 1.56 3.69 16.53
N ARG A 57 1.10 3.34 15.33
CA ARG A 57 0.36 2.12 15.03
C ARG A 57 1.01 1.43 13.84
N THR A 58 1.35 0.17 14.04
CA THR A 58 1.94 -0.74 13.04
C THR A 58 1.31 -2.13 13.18
N THR A 59 0.07 -2.16 13.67
CA THR A 59 -0.68 -3.39 13.98
C THR A 59 -1.37 -3.99 12.76
N GLY A 60 -1.49 -3.22 11.68
CA GLY A 60 -2.16 -3.66 10.47
C GLY A 60 -1.47 -4.84 9.77
N PRO A 61 -2.22 -5.86 9.33
CA PRO A 61 -1.65 -6.99 8.63
C PRO A 61 -1.18 -6.61 7.22
N VAL A 62 0.02 -7.05 6.85
CA VAL A 62 0.59 -6.83 5.51
C VAL A 62 1.02 -8.18 4.93
N VAL A 63 0.52 -8.50 3.74
CA VAL A 63 1.02 -9.61 2.92
C VAL A 63 1.97 -9.04 1.88
N TYR A 64 3.23 -9.46 1.89
CA TYR A 64 4.27 -8.80 1.09
C TYR A 64 5.35 -9.76 0.59
N GLN A 65 6.10 -9.29 -0.40
CA GLN A 65 7.38 -9.86 -0.81
C GLN A 65 8.50 -8.95 -0.31
N SER A 66 9.59 -9.54 0.18
CA SER A 66 10.83 -8.82 0.45
C SER A 66 11.68 -8.80 -0.80
N VAL A 67 12.05 -7.62 -1.29
CA VAL A 67 12.87 -7.44 -2.49
C VAL A 67 14.09 -6.58 -2.17
N SER A 68 15.26 -7.05 -2.60
CA SER A 68 16.51 -6.32 -2.55
C SER A 68 16.74 -5.65 -3.89
N LEU A 69 16.75 -4.31 -3.92
CA LEU A 69 16.86 -3.55 -5.15
C LEU A 69 18.06 -2.61 -5.08
N PRO A 70 18.79 -2.38 -6.19
CA PRO A 70 19.71 -1.24 -6.27
C PRO A 70 18.99 0.07 -5.90
N ASP A 71 19.67 0.99 -5.24
CA ASP A 71 19.11 2.31 -4.85
C ASP A 71 18.55 3.12 -6.05
N SER A 72 19.18 2.96 -7.20
CA SER A 72 18.83 3.53 -8.50
C SER A 72 17.65 2.84 -9.20
N ALA A 73 17.22 1.68 -8.71
CA ALA A 73 16.13 0.94 -9.34
C ALA A 73 14.82 1.72 -9.26
N SER A 74 14.11 1.72 -10.39
CA SER A 74 12.75 2.22 -10.50
C SER A 74 11.81 1.01 -10.55
N PHE A 75 10.65 1.12 -9.92
CA PHE A 75 9.68 0.02 -9.87
C PHE A 75 8.25 0.52 -9.91
N ARG A 76 7.33 -0.38 -10.28
CA ARG A 76 5.88 -0.18 -10.20
C ARG A 76 5.26 -1.31 -9.41
N LEU A 77 4.40 -0.95 -8.46
CA LEU A 77 3.47 -1.85 -7.77
C LEU A 77 2.06 -1.48 -8.20
N SER A 78 1.29 -2.43 -8.70
CA SER A 78 -0.07 -2.20 -9.19
C SER A 78 -1.06 -3.24 -8.65
N GLY A 79 -2.34 -2.88 -8.57
CA GLY A 79 -3.42 -3.78 -8.25
C GLY A 79 -4.79 -3.10 -8.31
N ILE A 80 -5.86 -3.88 -8.41
CA ILE A 80 -7.26 -3.44 -8.38
C ILE A 80 -7.85 -3.75 -7.00
N LEU A 81 -8.17 -2.70 -6.25
CA LEU A 81 -8.54 -2.79 -4.86
C LEU A 81 -10.06 -2.77 -4.70
N SER A 82 -10.55 -3.63 -3.80
CA SER A 82 -11.94 -3.66 -3.37
C SER A 82 -12.03 -3.65 -1.85
N GLN A 83 -12.68 -2.62 -1.30
CA GLN A 83 -12.97 -2.51 0.13
C GLN A 83 -14.48 -2.68 0.35
N PRO A 84 -14.95 -3.87 0.77
CA PRO A 84 -16.34 -4.07 1.18
C PRO A 84 -16.64 -3.36 2.51
N GLY A 85 -17.94 -3.18 2.78
CA GLY A 85 -18.41 -2.55 4.00
C GLY A 85 -18.47 -1.02 3.90
N THR A 86 -18.97 -0.41 4.96
CA THR A 86 -19.19 1.05 5.05
C THR A 86 -18.71 1.62 6.38
N GLU A 87 -18.13 0.79 7.25
CA GLU A 87 -17.67 1.25 8.55
C GLU A 87 -16.46 2.16 8.37
N ARG A 88 -16.41 3.19 9.21
CA ARG A 88 -15.36 4.19 9.19
C ARG A 88 -13.98 3.55 9.39
N PHE A 89 -13.02 4.00 8.60
CA PHE A 89 -11.62 3.61 8.54
C PHE A 89 -11.32 2.18 8.07
N GLN A 90 -12.30 1.46 7.52
CA GLN A 90 -12.01 0.23 6.79
C GLN A 90 -11.18 0.55 5.54
N GLN A 91 -10.05 -0.13 5.38
CA GLN A 91 -9.01 0.19 4.42
C GLN A 91 -8.55 -1.06 3.68
N THR A 92 -8.43 -0.96 2.35
CA THR A 92 -7.70 -1.91 1.50
C THR A 92 -6.70 -1.10 0.70
N THR A 93 -5.42 -1.49 0.76
CA THR A 93 -4.33 -0.70 0.17
C THR A 93 -3.24 -1.58 -0.43
N LEU A 94 -2.54 -1.03 -1.42
CA LEU A 94 -1.16 -1.41 -1.71
C LEU A 94 -0.25 -0.78 -0.66
N PHE A 95 0.83 -1.47 -0.31
CA PHE A 95 1.74 -1.08 0.75
C PHE A 95 3.20 -1.25 0.31
N ILE A 96 4.00 -0.22 0.54
CA ILE A 96 5.46 -0.28 0.40
C ILE A 96 6.14 0.18 1.70
N GLN A 97 7.24 -0.46 2.08
CA GLN A 97 8.08 -0.02 3.20
C GLN A 97 9.54 -0.30 2.91
N ARG A 98 10.39 0.73 3.03
CA ARG A 98 11.85 0.52 3.02
C ARG A 98 12.30 0.06 4.40
N GLN A 99 13.05 -1.02 4.44
CA GLN A 99 13.69 -1.52 5.65
C GLN A 99 15.03 -0.81 5.80
N HIS A 100 15.26 -0.21 6.97
CA HIS A 100 16.52 0.46 7.27
C HIS A 100 17.37 -0.39 8.22
N ALA A 101 18.61 -0.70 7.81
CA ALA A 101 19.58 -1.35 8.68
C ALA A 101 20.17 -0.33 9.66
N GLY A 102 19.63 -0.26 10.88
CA GLY A 102 20.25 0.49 11.98
C GLY A 102 19.45 1.65 12.57
N THR A 103 18.31 2.03 11.97
CA THR A 103 17.34 2.94 12.60
C THR A 103 16.06 2.20 12.92
N SER A 104 15.72 2.11 14.21
CA SER A 104 14.50 1.48 14.70
C SER A 104 13.51 2.51 15.24
N GLY A 105 12.23 2.10 15.33
CA GLY A 105 11.15 2.95 15.82
C GLY A 105 10.76 4.06 14.85
N ILE A 106 10.16 5.13 15.39
CA ILE A 106 9.55 6.21 14.59
C ILE A 106 10.56 6.87 13.64
N GLN A 107 11.80 7.08 14.07
CA GLN A 107 12.80 7.81 13.27
C GLN A 107 13.31 7.03 12.05
N GLY A 108 13.18 5.69 12.06
CA GLY A 108 13.62 4.83 10.96
C GLY A 108 12.52 4.39 10.02
N GLN A 109 11.28 4.86 10.21
CA GLN A 109 10.16 4.36 9.42
C GLN A 109 10.00 5.15 8.12
N LEU A 110 9.91 4.40 7.03
CA LEU A 110 9.64 4.90 5.70
C LEU A 110 8.69 3.93 5.03
N TRP A 111 7.42 4.31 4.96
CA TRP A 111 6.38 3.50 4.34
C TRP A 111 5.33 4.36 3.67
N LEU A 112 4.63 3.77 2.71
CA LEU A 112 3.50 4.37 2.04
C LEU A 112 2.42 3.31 1.86
N LYS A 113 1.18 3.69 2.17
CA LYS A 113 -0.02 2.92 1.81
C LYS A 113 -0.89 3.74 0.87
N ALA A 114 -1.44 3.12 -0.16
CA ALA A 114 -2.35 3.76 -1.09
C ALA A 114 -3.50 2.83 -1.46
N GLY A 115 -4.73 3.34 -1.42
CA GLY A 115 -5.89 2.55 -1.74
C GLY A 115 -7.21 3.16 -1.34
N VAL A 116 -8.18 2.30 -1.04
CA VAL A 116 -9.56 2.67 -0.73
C VAL A 116 -9.75 2.70 0.79
N GLU A 117 -10.36 3.77 1.28
CA GLU A 117 -10.74 3.93 2.69
C GLU A 117 -12.20 4.38 2.81
N ASN A 118 -12.92 3.80 3.76
CA ASN A 118 -14.27 4.23 4.11
C ASN A 118 -14.23 5.35 5.16
N GLU A 119 -14.88 6.48 4.91
CA GLU A 119 -15.03 7.58 5.89
C GLU A 119 -16.48 8.09 5.85
N GLY A 120 -17.17 8.03 6.99
CA GLY A 120 -18.53 8.57 7.11
C GLY A 120 -19.56 7.98 6.12
N GLY A 121 -19.47 6.69 5.82
CA GLY A 121 -20.36 6.00 4.88
C GLY A 121 -20.07 6.29 3.40
N ARG A 122 -18.94 6.92 3.08
CA ARG A 122 -18.44 7.16 1.72
C ARG A 122 -17.09 6.49 1.53
N GLN A 123 -16.78 6.15 0.28
CA GLN A 123 -15.45 5.63 -0.08
C GLN A 123 -14.57 6.75 -0.60
N TYR A 124 -13.31 6.70 -0.21
CA TYR A 124 -12.27 7.61 -0.65
C TYR A 124 -11.13 6.80 -1.24
N VAL A 125 -10.43 7.37 -2.20
CA VAL A 125 -9.10 6.91 -2.59
C VAL A 125 -8.07 7.82 -1.94
N GLY A 126 -7.01 7.27 -1.37
CA GLY A 126 -6.05 8.06 -0.62
C GLY A 126 -4.67 7.46 -0.55
N VAL A 127 -3.74 8.26 -0.04
CA VAL A 127 -2.35 7.89 0.22
C VAL A 127 -1.98 8.38 1.59
N VAL A 128 -1.31 7.52 2.37
CA VAL A 128 -0.55 7.92 3.54
C VAL A 128 0.91 7.67 3.26
N ALA A 129 1.72 8.73 3.22
CA ALA A 129 3.17 8.64 3.13
C ALA A 129 3.77 9.00 4.49
N THR A 130 4.63 8.13 5.03
CA THR A 130 5.18 8.30 6.38
C THR A 130 6.69 8.38 6.33
N ASN A 131 7.23 9.54 6.74
CA ASN A 131 8.67 9.78 6.93
C ASN A 131 8.93 11.03 7.82
N PRO A 132 9.19 10.88 9.12
CA PRO A 132 8.78 9.75 9.96
C PRO A 132 7.30 9.84 10.34
N TYR A 133 6.61 10.94 10.05
CA TYR A 133 5.20 11.15 10.42
C TYR A 133 4.29 10.97 9.21
N SER A 134 3.09 10.46 9.47
CA SER A 134 2.09 10.17 8.45
C SER A 134 1.49 11.47 7.91
N ASP A 135 1.59 11.63 6.60
CA ASP A 135 0.99 12.69 5.80
C ASP A 135 -0.07 12.05 4.89
N TRP A 136 -1.32 12.43 5.09
CA TRP A 136 -2.49 11.76 4.53
C TRP A 136 -3.25 12.69 3.57
N ASN A 137 -3.53 12.20 2.37
CA ASN A 137 -4.47 12.82 1.45
C ASN A 137 -5.55 11.84 1.01
N VAL A 138 -6.74 12.37 0.72
CA VAL A 138 -7.88 11.61 0.18
C VAL A 138 -8.59 12.40 -0.90
N SER A 139 -9.19 11.66 -1.84
CA SER A 139 -10.12 12.16 -2.84
C SER A 139 -11.41 11.34 -2.76
N PRO A 140 -12.60 11.97 -2.75
CA PRO A 140 -13.85 11.25 -2.69
C PRO A 140 -14.06 10.42 -3.97
N LEU A 141 -14.49 9.17 -3.81
CA LEU A 141 -14.99 8.36 -4.92
C LEU A 141 -16.48 8.63 -5.09
N ALA A 142 -16.95 8.73 -6.33
CA ALA A 142 -18.38 8.81 -6.61
C ALA A 142 -19.08 7.56 -6.04
N ASN A 143 -20.26 7.75 -5.43
CA ASN A 143 -21.02 6.68 -4.79
C ASN A 143 -21.13 5.45 -5.71
N GLY A 144 -20.46 4.35 -5.33
CA GLY A 144 -20.76 3.01 -5.83
C GLY A 144 -21.97 2.48 -5.08
N GLY A 145 -22.78 1.63 -5.71
CA GLY A 145 -23.84 0.90 -4.99
C GLY A 145 -23.26 -0.03 -3.91
N ALA A 146 -24.08 -0.95 -3.41
CA ALA A 146 -23.75 -1.82 -2.27
C ALA A 146 -22.45 -2.67 -2.40
N GLY A 147 -21.86 -2.78 -3.59
CA GLY A 147 -20.61 -3.53 -3.84
C GLY A 147 -19.32 -2.70 -3.78
N GLY A 148 -19.40 -1.39 -3.52
CA GLY A 148 -18.25 -0.49 -3.55
C GLY A 148 -17.69 -0.24 -4.95
N LYS A 149 -16.79 0.72 -5.09
CA LYS A 149 -16.01 0.95 -6.33
C LYS A 149 -14.73 0.13 -6.28
N ARG A 150 -14.39 -0.48 -7.42
CA ARG A 150 -13.06 -1.06 -7.64
C ARG A 150 -12.13 0.04 -8.16
N VAL A 151 -10.94 0.15 -7.58
CA VAL A 151 -9.97 1.18 -7.93
C VAL A 151 -8.64 0.53 -8.23
N LYS A 152 -8.12 0.73 -9.44
CA LYS A 152 -6.75 0.38 -9.76
C LYS A 152 -5.83 1.43 -9.13
N ILE A 153 -4.81 0.99 -8.41
CA ILE A 153 -3.77 1.84 -7.85
C ILE A 153 -2.44 1.43 -8.47
N GLU A 154 -1.62 2.41 -8.81
CA GLU A 154 -0.24 2.19 -9.23
C GLU A 154 0.67 3.07 -8.38
N ILE A 155 1.64 2.45 -7.71
CA ILE A 155 2.71 3.13 -6.96
C ILE A 155 3.99 2.97 -7.76
N GLU A 156 4.55 4.08 -8.22
CA GLU A 156 5.80 4.10 -9.00
C GLU A 156 6.89 4.81 -8.19
N LYS A 157 8.03 4.13 -8.00
CA LYS A 157 9.27 4.76 -7.53
C LYS A 157 10.15 5.06 -8.75
N THR A 158 10.57 6.32 -8.89
CA THR A 158 11.57 6.74 -9.88
C THR A 158 12.62 7.61 -9.18
N GLY A 159 13.86 7.12 -9.12
CA GLY A 159 14.88 7.73 -8.26
C GLY A 159 14.41 7.80 -6.80
N PRO A 160 14.53 8.94 -6.10
CA PRO A 160 14.07 9.08 -4.72
C PRO A 160 12.58 9.42 -4.59
N ASP A 161 11.87 9.62 -5.70
CA ASP A 161 10.50 10.11 -5.74
C ASP A 161 9.50 8.96 -5.87
N VAL A 162 8.31 9.14 -5.29
CA VAL A 162 7.20 8.21 -5.45
C VAL A 162 5.96 8.92 -5.98
N HIS A 163 5.36 8.33 -7.00
CA HIS A 163 4.10 8.77 -7.62
C HIS A 163 3.04 7.71 -7.40
N VAL A 164 1.84 8.15 -7.08
CA VAL A 164 0.68 7.28 -6.90
C VAL A 164 -0.40 7.72 -7.88
N TYR A 165 -0.86 6.78 -8.68
CA TYR A 165 -1.94 6.97 -9.65
C TYR A 165 -3.14 6.12 -9.26
N TYR A 166 -4.32 6.54 -9.71
CA TYR A 166 -5.51 5.73 -9.60
C TYR A 166 -6.39 5.80 -10.85
N THR A 167 -7.11 4.71 -11.10
CA THR A 167 -8.12 4.59 -12.14
C THR A 167 -9.37 3.93 -11.55
N VAL A 168 -10.54 4.52 -11.75
CA VAL A 168 -11.80 3.91 -11.31
C VAL A 168 -12.21 2.85 -12.33
N VAL A 169 -12.33 1.60 -11.89
CA VAL A 169 -12.65 0.47 -12.76
C VAL A 169 -14.16 0.29 -12.83
N ALA A 170 -14.72 0.23 -14.05
CA ALA A 170 -16.14 -0.03 -14.26
C ALA A 170 -16.52 -1.47 -13.83
N GLY A 171 -17.78 -1.68 -13.47
CA GLY A 171 -18.27 -2.94 -12.89
C GLY A 171 -18.20 -4.16 -13.83
N ASP A 172 -17.97 -3.95 -15.13
CA ASP A 172 -17.77 -5.00 -16.13
C ASP A 172 -16.28 -5.31 -16.41
N GLY A 173 -15.37 -4.66 -15.67
CA GLY A 173 -13.92 -4.92 -15.77
C GLY A 173 -13.27 -4.39 -17.04
N LYS A 174 -13.96 -3.59 -17.84
CA LYS A 174 -13.37 -2.97 -19.03
C LYS A 174 -12.68 -1.66 -18.66
N GLU A 175 -11.38 -1.60 -18.94
CA GLU A 175 -10.57 -0.36 -18.88
C GLU A 175 -10.77 0.53 -20.12
N GLU A 176 -11.54 0.08 -21.12
CA GLU A 176 -11.87 0.86 -22.33
C GLU A 176 -12.57 2.16 -21.89
N ASP A 177 -11.84 3.27 -21.89
CA ASP A 177 -12.20 4.65 -21.47
C ASP A 177 -11.93 5.05 -20.00
N ALA A 178 -11.20 4.25 -19.22
CA ALA A 178 -10.90 4.62 -17.83
C ALA A 178 -9.68 5.58 -17.71
N GLU A 179 -9.94 6.82 -17.29
CA GLU A 179 -8.91 7.85 -17.11
C GLU A 179 -8.01 7.55 -15.89
N ARG A 180 -6.68 7.66 -16.11
CA ARG A 180 -5.65 7.52 -15.08
C ARG A 180 -5.35 8.89 -14.46
N PHE A 181 -5.53 9.01 -13.15
CA PHE A 181 -5.32 10.26 -12.43
C PHE A 181 -4.10 10.18 -11.50
N LEU A 182 -3.32 11.26 -11.43
CA LEU A 182 -2.31 11.42 -10.38
C LEU A 182 -3.02 11.69 -9.05
N LEU A 183 -2.81 10.83 -8.06
CA LEU A 183 -3.33 10.99 -6.69
C LEU A 183 -2.36 11.73 -5.79
N ARG A 184 -1.06 11.42 -5.92
CA ARG A 184 -0.01 11.98 -5.07
C ARG A 184 1.34 11.89 -5.76
N GLU A 185 2.12 12.95 -5.63
CA GLU A 185 3.56 12.93 -5.82
C GLU A 185 4.23 13.21 -4.47
N LYS A 186 5.17 12.37 -4.07
CA LYS A 186 6.01 12.57 -2.88
C LYS A 186 7.47 12.60 -3.29
N LYS A 187 8.01 13.82 -3.38
CA LYS A 187 9.43 14.05 -3.61
C LYS A 187 10.27 13.55 -2.43
N GLY A 188 11.39 12.88 -2.74
CA GLY A 188 12.37 12.45 -1.75
C GLY A 188 11.81 11.51 -0.68
N LEU A 189 10.82 10.67 -1.02
CA LEU A 189 10.35 9.65 -0.08
C LEU A 189 11.45 8.63 0.19
N ALA A 190 12.17 8.21 -0.86
CA ALA A 190 13.16 7.15 -0.86
C ALA A 190 14.57 7.70 -1.16
N VAL A 191 15.01 8.72 -0.42
CA VAL A 191 16.38 9.25 -0.56
C VAL A 191 17.38 8.13 -0.22
N PRO A 192 18.33 7.81 -1.12
CA PRO A 192 19.36 6.80 -0.86
C PRO A 192 20.11 7.07 0.44
N VAL A 193 20.47 6.01 1.15
CA VAL A 193 21.28 6.11 2.37
C VAL A 193 22.74 6.00 1.98
N ASP A 194 23.56 6.97 2.42
CA ASP A 194 24.99 6.97 2.13
C ASP A 194 25.64 5.64 2.55
N GLY A 195 26.27 4.96 1.59
CA GLY A 195 26.98 3.70 1.81
C GLY A 195 26.15 2.43 1.66
N GLU A 196 24.85 2.53 1.35
CA GLU A 196 24.01 1.40 0.96
C GLU A 196 23.88 1.33 -0.57
N GLU A 197 24.37 0.26 -1.20
CA GLU A 197 24.22 0.03 -2.66
C GLU A 197 22.85 -0.58 -3.01
N HIS A 198 22.22 -1.22 -2.03
CA HIS A 198 20.95 -1.93 -2.16
C HIS A 198 20.01 -1.53 -1.03
N GLU A 199 18.74 -1.38 -1.38
CA GLU A 199 17.64 -1.13 -0.47
C GLU A 199 16.76 -2.37 -0.34
N GLU A 200 16.41 -2.72 0.89
CA GLU A 200 15.44 -3.78 1.17
C GLU A 200 14.03 -3.18 1.26
N TRP A 201 13.11 -3.71 0.47
CA TRP A 201 11.73 -3.24 0.39
C TRP A 201 10.75 -4.35 0.75
N TRP A 202 9.71 -3.99 1.49
CA TRP A 202 8.46 -4.75 1.54
C TRP A 202 7.53 -4.18 0.49
N ILE A 203 7.07 -5.01 -0.43
CA ILE A 203 6.14 -4.66 -1.50
C ILE A 203 4.93 -5.59 -1.36
N GLY A 204 3.73 -5.05 -1.17
CA GLY A 204 2.59 -5.90 -0.84
C GLY A 204 1.24 -5.20 -0.76
N ALA A 205 0.33 -5.85 -0.05
CA ALA A 205 -1.03 -5.38 0.21
C ALA A 205 -1.31 -5.38 1.72
N MET A 206 -2.19 -4.47 2.13
CA MET A 206 -2.58 -4.28 3.53
C MET A 206 -4.10 -4.04 3.60
N VAL A 207 -4.72 -4.64 4.62
CA VAL A 207 -6.13 -4.38 4.98
C VAL A 207 -6.21 -4.04 6.46
N CYS A 208 -6.94 -2.98 6.82
CA CYS A 208 -7.06 -2.51 8.20
C CYS A 208 -8.49 -2.07 8.52
N GLY A 209 -8.84 -2.16 9.80
CA GLY A 209 -10.03 -1.54 10.35
C GLY A 209 -9.76 -1.03 11.76
N PRO A 210 -9.39 0.25 11.93
CA PRO A 210 -9.05 0.82 13.23
C PRO A 210 -10.21 0.79 14.23
N LEU A 211 -11.45 0.80 13.74
CA LEU A 211 -12.68 0.74 14.55
C LEU A 211 -13.42 -0.59 14.43
N SER A 212 -12.96 -1.47 13.54
CA SER A 212 -13.64 -2.72 13.20
C SER A 212 -13.13 -3.88 14.05
N GLU A 213 -14.01 -4.85 14.33
CA GLU A 213 -13.61 -6.13 14.93
C GLU A 213 -13.03 -7.10 13.89
N ALA A 214 -13.33 -6.89 12.60
CA ALA A 214 -12.66 -7.50 11.47
C ALA A 214 -12.89 -6.67 10.20
N THR A 215 -11.91 -6.63 9.29
CA THR A 215 -12.06 -5.99 7.97
C THR A 215 -11.60 -6.93 6.88
N GLN A 216 -12.37 -7.05 5.81
CA GLN A 216 -11.99 -7.81 4.63
C GLN A 216 -11.65 -6.87 3.50
N GLY A 217 -10.71 -7.28 2.66
CA GLY A 217 -10.29 -6.52 1.50
C GLY A 217 -9.59 -7.42 0.49
N THR A 218 -9.68 -7.04 -0.78
CA THR A 218 -9.02 -7.77 -1.88
C THR A 218 -8.23 -6.83 -2.77
N VAL A 219 -7.09 -7.31 -3.22
CA VAL A 219 -6.28 -6.70 -4.27
C VAL A 219 -6.17 -7.72 -5.40
N ASP A 220 -6.94 -7.50 -6.45
CA ASP A 220 -6.87 -8.29 -7.68
C ASP A 220 -5.75 -7.77 -8.58
N GLU A 221 -5.26 -8.62 -9.48
CA GLU A 221 -4.25 -8.25 -10.47
C GLU A 221 -3.01 -7.57 -9.86
N TRP A 222 -2.65 -8.01 -8.65
CA TRP A 222 -1.45 -7.55 -7.97
C TRP A 222 -0.23 -7.91 -8.81
N THR A 223 0.58 -6.89 -9.11
CA THR A 223 1.78 -7.00 -9.96
C THR A 223 2.89 -6.12 -9.39
N PHE A 224 4.12 -6.59 -9.53
CA PHE A 224 5.33 -5.83 -9.18
C PHE A 224 6.35 -5.96 -10.30
N ASP A 225 6.71 -4.82 -10.89
CA ASP A 225 7.60 -4.75 -12.03
C ASP A 225 8.78 -3.82 -11.74
N ILE A 226 9.98 -4.26 -12.12
CA ILE A 226 11.14 -3.37 -12.21
C ILE A 226 11.04 -2.62 -13.53
N LEU A 227 11.08 -1.29 -13.45
CA LEU A 227 10.95 -0.42 -14.60
C LEU A 227 12.31 -0.26 -15.31
N PRO A 228 12.33 -0.10 -16.65
CA PRO A 228 13.56 0.14 -17.39
C PRO A 228 14.27 1.43 -16.93
N GLU A 229 15.59 1.46 -17.06
CA GLU A 229 16.36 2.69 -16.85
C GLU A 229 15.84 3.83 -17.75
N GLY A 230 15.70 5.03 -17.16
CA GLY A 230 15.23 6.21 -17.88
C GLY A 230 13.70 6.28 -18.08
N HIS A 231 12.91 5.45 -17.40
CA HIS A 231 11.46 5.61 -17.36
C HIS A 231 11.05 7.03 -16.92
N GLN A 232 10.17 7.66 -17.69
CA GLN A 232 9.54 8.95 -17.37
C GLN A 232 8.02 8.75 -17.37
N HIS A 233 7.35 9.37 -16.40
CA HIS A 233 5.91 9.26 -16.15
C HIS A 233 5.05 9.84 -17.29
#